data_AF-X1A5C3-F1
#
_entry.id   AF-X1A5C3-F1
#
_cell.length_a   1.000
_cell.length_b   1.000
_cell.length_c   1.000
_cell.angle_alpha   90.00
_cell.angle_beta   90.00
_cell.angle_gamma   90.00
#
_symmetry.space_group_name_H-M   'P 1'
#
loop_
_entity.id
_entity.type
_entity.pdbx_description
1 polymer ?
#
loop_
_entity_poly.entity_id
_entity_poly.type
_entity_poly.pdbx_seq_one_letter_code
_entity_poly.pdbx_strand_id
1 'polypeptide(L)' 'VETGVSQGWERWVGDAGSCVCVNKFGASAPGKVLFEKYGFTVENVVEQARKLLSR' A
#
# COMPACT_ATOMS: atom_id res chain seq x y z
N VAL A 1 -0.27 -0.08 6.19
CA VAL A 1 -0.44 1.00 5.19
C VAL A 1 0.53 2.09 5.59
N GLU A 2 1.52 2.38 4.75
CA GLU A 2 2.56 3.36 5.08
C GLU A 2 3.11 4.00 3.81
N THR A 3 3.35 5.31 3.82
CA THR A 3 3.92 6.05 2.68
C THR A 3 5.45 5.93 2.66
N GLY A 4 5.93 4.68 2.67
CA GLY A 4 7.32 4.28 2.78
C GLY A 4 7.55 2.90 2.17
N VAL A 5 8.80 2.41 2.21
CA VAL A 5 9.14 1.10 1.66
C VAL A 5 8.43 -0.02 2.43
N SER A 6 8.04 -1.10 1.74
CA SER A 6 7.39 -2.25 2.38
C SER A 6 8.31 -3.06 3.31
N GLN A 7 9.63 -2.91 3.18
CA GLN A 7 10.61 -3.66 3.97
C GLN A 7 10.41 -3.46 5.48
N GLY A 8 10.36 -4.57 6.21
CA GLY A 8 10.11 -4.63 7.64
C GLY A 8 8.66 -4.91 8.02
N TRP A 9 7.71 -4.64 7.12
CA TRP A 9 6.29 -4.91 7.38
C TRP A 9 5.93 -6.40 7.30
N GLU A 10 6.69 -7.19 6.53
CA GLU A 10 6.52 -8.64 6.38
C GLU A 10 6.55 -9.38 7.73
N ARG A 11 7.31 -8.87 8.71
CA ARG A 11 7.36 -9.43 10.07
C ARG A 11 6.00 -9.38 10.79
N TRP A 12 5.16 -8.41 10.43
CA TRP A 12 3.87 -8.17 11.08
C TRP A 12 2.71 -8.71 10.27
N VAL A 13 2.75 -8.57 8.95
CA VAL A 13 1.66 -9.03 8.08
C VAL A 13 1.78 -10.50 7.68
N GLY A 14 2.96 -11.10 7.85
CA GLY A 14 3.24 -12.49 7.49
C GLY A 14 3.27 -12.76 5.98
N ASP A 15 3.58 -14.00 5.61
CA ASP A 15 3.77 -14.40 4.20
C ASP A 15 2.51 -14.25 3.34
N ALA A 16 1.34 -14.40 3.97
CA ALA A 16 0.04 -14.22 3.33
C ALA A 16 -0.49 -12.79 3.43
N GLY A 17 0.24 -11.87 4.07
CA GLY A 17 -0.16 -10.48 4.27
C GLY A 17 -0.10 -9.62 3.01
N SER A 18 -0.54 -8.37 3.14
CA SER A 18 -0.44 -7.36 2.08
C SER A 18 -0.03 -6.02 2.67
N CYS A 19 0.73 -5.24 1.89
CA CYS A 19 1.23 -3.93 2.26
C CYS A 19 0.89 -2.90 1.18
N VAL A 20 0.20 -1.82 1.56
CA VAL A 20 0.08 -0.61 0.74
C VAL A 20 1.23 0.32 1.11
N CYS A 21 2.25 0.32 0.26
CA CYS A 21 3.57 0.94 0.46
C CYS A 21 4.16 1.47 -0.86
N VAL A 22 5.26 2.22 -0.78
CA VAL A 22 5.99 2.80 -1.92
C VAL A 22 7.37 2.14 -2.07
N ASN A 23 7.51 1.26 -3.08
CA ASN A 23 8.76 0.56 -3.38
C ASN A 23 9.53 1.17 -4.58
N LYS A 24 9.31 2.45 -4.87
CA LYS A 24 9.95 3.19 -5.96
C LYS A 24 10.17 4.65 -5.57
N PHE A 25 11.03 5.35 -6.30
CA PHE A 25 11.19 6.79 -6.08
C PHE A 25 9.91 7.57 -6.38
N GLY A 26 9.83 8.75 -5.77
CA GLY A 26 8.75 9.71 -5.98
C GLY A 26 8.71 10.29 -7.40
N ALA A 27 7.74 11.17 -7.63
CA ALA A 27 7.62 11.96 -8.84
C ALA A 27 7.21 13.40 -8.49
N SER A 28 7.49 14.35 -9.38
CA SER A 28 7.10 15.75 -9.19
C SER A 28 5.62 15.93 -9.56
N ALA A 29 4.76 16.04 -8.55
CA ALA A 29 3.33 16.31 -8.69
C ALA A 29 2.72 16.74 -7.33
N PRO A 30 1.49 17.30 -7.30
CA PRO A 30 0.78 17.56 -6.06
C PRO A 30 0.57 16.29 -5.24
N GLY A 31 0.66 16.38 -3.91
CA GLY A 31 0.58 15.22 -3.01
C GLY A 31 -0.67 14.38 -3.17
N LYS A 32 -1.84 15.00 -3.38
CA LYS A 32 -3.10 14.28 -3.64
C LYS A 32 -3.03 13.40 -4.89
N VAL A 33 -2.43 13.92 -5.97
CA VAL A 33 -2.23 13.17 -7.21
C VAL A 33 -1.27 12.00 -6.97
N LEU A 34 -0.19 12.23 -6.22
CA LEU A 34 0.76 11.16 -5.88
C LEU A 34 0.10 10.05 -5.05
N PHE A 35 -0.70 10.39 -4.03
CA PHE A 35 -1.39 9.40 -3.21
C PHE A 35 -2.35 8.55 -4.04
N GLU A 36 -3.16 9.16 -4.91
CA GLU A 36 -4.05 8.42 -5.81
C GLU A 36 -3.25 7.50 -6.74
N LYS A 37 -2.21 8.02 -7.39
CA LYS A 37 -1.39 7.26 -8.35
C LYS A 37 -0.55 6.16 -7.69
N TYR A 38 -0.23 6.28 -6.40
CA TYR A 38 0.49 5.27 -5.63
C TYR A 38 -0.45 4.33 -4.88
N GLY A 39 -1.77 4.44 -5.06
CA GLY A 39 -2.75 3.52 -4.50
C GLY A 39 -3.07 3.76 -3.02
N PHE A 40 -2.74 4.93 -2.48
CA PHE A 40 -3.18 5.36 -1.15
C PHE A 40 -4.60 5.91 -1.21
N THR A 41 -5.53 5.05 -1.62
CA THR A 41 -6.95 5.33 -1.69
C THR A 41 -7.73 4.38 -0.77
N VAL A 42 -8.90 4.81 -0.32
CA VAL A 42 -9.76 4.00 0.55
C VAL A 42 -10.16 2.72 -0.18
N GLU A 43 -10.50 2.85 -1.46
CA GLU A 43 -10.95 1.77 -2.33
C GLU A 43 -9.89 0.67 -2.44
N ASN A 44 -8.62 1.04 -2.68
CA ASN A 44 -7.54 0.07 -2.78
C ASN A 44 -7.28 -0.62 -1.44
N VAL A 45 -7.30 0.11 -0.32
CA VAL A 45 -7.12 -0.50 1.01
C VAL A 45 -8.22 -1.50 1.32
N VAL A 46 -9.49 -1.15 1.04
CA VAL A 46 -10.63 -2.06 1.24
C VAL A 46 -10.53 -3.28 0.32
N GLU A 47 -10.14 -3.10 -0.94
CA GLU A 47 -9.94 -4.20 -1.88
C GLU A 47 -8.86 -5.19 -1.40
N GLN A 48 -7.70 -4.68 -0.96
CA GLN A 48 -6.63 -5.50 -0.41
C GLN A 48 -7.08 -6.26 0.84
N ALA A 49 -7.79 -5.59 1.76
CA ALA A 49 -8.32 -6.23 2.96
C ALA A 49 -9.31 -7.35 2.63
N ARG A 50 -10.22 -7.13 1.67
CA ARG A 50 -11.18 -8.16 1.22
C ARG A 50 -10.47 -9.36 0.59
N LYS A 51 -9.46 -9.12 -0.26
CA LYS A 51 -8.65 -10.20 -0.86
C LYS A 51 -7.93 -11.04 0.18
N LEU A 52 -7.51 -10.46 1.29
CA LEU A 52 -6.89 -11.20 2.40
C LEU A 52 -7.89 -12.11 3.12
N LEU A 53 -9.14 -11.65 3.31
CA LEU A 53 -10.19 -12.39 4.02
C LEU A 53 -10.90 -13.45 3.17
N SER A 54 -10.90 -13.30 1.84
CA SER A 54 -11.54 -14.24 0.91
C SER A 54 -10.60 -15.37 0.46
N ARG A 55 -9.55 -15.64 1.22
CA ARG A 55 -8.57 -16.71 0.96
C ARG A 55 -8.93 -17.96 1.73
#